data_AF-A0A067DLX4-F1
#
_entry.id   AF-A0A067DLX4-F1
#
_cell.length_a   1.000
_cell.length_b   1.000
_cell.length_c   1.000
_cell.angle_alpha   90.00
_cell.angle_beta   90.00
_cell.angle_gamma   90.00
#
_symmetry.space_group_name_H-M   'P 1'
#
loop_
_entity.id
_entity.type
_entity.pdbx_description
1 polymer ?
#
loop_
_entity_poly.entity_id
_entity_poly.type
_entity_poly.pdbx_seq_one_letter_code
_entity_poly.pdbx_strand_id
1 'polypeptide(L)' 'DCCLIPESPFYLEGPGGLFEFIERQLKENGHMVIVVAEGAGQEFVAQSMPAVDEKDASGNRLLLDIGLWLTQKIKIQHT' A
#
# COMPACT_ATOMS: atom_id res chain seq x y z
N ASP A 1 -10.60 8.59 -5.79
CA ASP A 1 -9.66 8.69 -4.65
C ASP A 1 -9.98 7.64 -3.60
N CYS A 2 -9.02 7.31 -2.72
CA CYS A 2 -9.28 6.45 -1.55
C CYS A 2 -8.35 6.76 -0.37
N CYS A 3 -8.74 6.25 0.81
CA CYS A 3 -7.97 6.27 2.05
C CYS A 3 -7.74 4.83 2.52
N LEU A 4 -6.49 4.46 2.74
CA LEU A 4 -6.06 3.14 3.21
C LEU A 4 -5.65 3.26 4.68
N ILE A 5 -6.35 2.55 5.57
CA ILE A 5 -6.15 2.60 7.02
C ILE A 5 -6.03 1.19 7.59
N PRO A 6 -5.30 0.98 8.71
CA PRO A 6 -5.13 -0.34 9.32
C PRO A 6 -6.45 -1.06 9.67
N GLU A 7 -7.47 -0.29 10.03
CA GLU A 7 -8.77 -0.80 10.47
C GLU A 7 -9.64 -1.32 9.32
N SER A 8 -9.27 -1.01 8.07
CA SER A 8 -9.99 -1.44 6.86
C SER A 8 -9.06 -2.24 5.96
N PRO A 9 -9.04 -3.59 6.11
CA PRO A 9 -8.21 -4.45 5.29
C PRO A 9 -8.55 -4.30 3.81
N PHE A 10 -7.53 -4.37 2.97
CA PHE A 10 -7.66 -4.31 1.51
C PHE A 10 -6.74 -5.36 0.87
N TYR A 11 -6.92 -5.58 -0.43
CA TYR A 11 -6.06 -6.45 -1.22
C TYR A 11 -5.69 -5.73 -2.53
N LEU A 12 -4.54 -6.11 -3.08
CA LEU A 12 -3.97 -5.42 -4.23
C LEU A 12 -4.59 -5.88 -5.55
N GLU A 13 -4.74 -7.19 -5.72
CA GLU A 13 -5.12 -7.85 -6.96
C GLU A 13 -6.43 -8.62 -6.83
N GLY A 14 -7.14 -8.80 -7.95
CA GLY A 14 -8.41 -9.51 -8.02
C GLY A 14 -9.62 -8.57 -8.02
N PRO A 15 -10.84 -9.11 -8.21
CA PRO A 15 -12.05 -8.31 -8.36
C PRO A 15 -12.27 -7.37 -7.18
N GLY A 16 -12.38 -6.07 -7.43
CA GLY A 16 -12.53 -5.04 -6.40
C GLY A 16 -11.24 -4.66 -5.66
N GLY A 17 -10.09 -5.17 -6.11
CA GLY A 17 -8.78 -4.87 -5.52
C GLY A 17 -8.30 -3.45 -5.81
N LEU A 18 -7.26 -3.03 -5.09
CA LEU A 18 -6.72 -1.67 -5.18
C LEU A 18 -6.25 -1.33 -6.60
N PHE A 19 -5.59 -2.26 -7.31
CA PHE A 19 -5.09 -1.98 -8.67
C PHE A 19 -6.22 -1.82 -9.69
N GLU A 20 -7.28 -2.63 -9.60
CA GLU A 20 -8.47 -2.46 -10.44
C GLU A 20 -9.16 -1.11 -10.15
N PHE A 21 -9.25 -0.74 -8.88
CA PHE A 21 -9.80 0.55 -8.46
C PHE A 21 -9.00 1.74 -9.02
N ILE A 22 -7.66 1.65 -8.97
CA ILE A 22 -6.77 2.67 -9.53
C ILE A 22 -6.95 2.78 -11.04
N GLU A 23 -6.92 1.66 -11.77
CA GLU A 23 -7.07 1.65 -13.22
C GLU A 23 -8.41 2.28 -13.65
N ARG A 24 -9.50 1.93 -12.96
CA ARG A 24 -10.81 2.53 -13.20
C ARG A 24 -10.80 4.04 -12.95
N GLN A 25 -10.27 4.49 -11.82
CA GLN A 25 -10.22 5.91 -11.50
C GLN A 25 -9.39 6.72 -12.50
N LEU A 26 -8.25 6.20 -12.93
CA LEU A 26 -7.41 6.85 -13.92
C LEU A 26 -8.09 6.91 -15.29
N LYS A 27 -8.80 5.85 -15.72
CA LYS A 27 -9.56 5.86 -16.98
C LYS A 27 -10.71 6.87 -16.96
N GLU A 28 -11.45 6.94 -15.85
CA GLU A 28 -12.64 7.77 -15.75
C GLU A 28 -12.31 9.25 -15.49
N ASN A 29 -11.28 9.53 -14.67
CA ASN A 29 -11.01 10.89 -14.17
C ASN A 29 -9.66 11.45 -14.65
N GLY A 30 -8.78 10.63 -15.23
CA GLY A 30 -7.43 11.03 -15.63
C GLY A 30 -6.45 11.26 -14.47
N HIS A 31 -6.92 11.18 -13.22
CA HIS A 31 -6.13 11.37 -12.01
C HIS A 31 -6.75 10.61 -10.82
N MET A 32 -5.93 10.41 -9.79
CA MET A 32 -6.35 9.79 -8.55
C MET A 32 -5.43 10.21 -7.40
N VAL A 33 -6.02 10.42 -6.23
CA VAL A 33 -5.31 10.59 -4.96
C VAL A 33 -5.54 9.38 -4.06
N ILE A 34 -4.44 8.88 -3.47
CA ILE A 34 -4.45 7.83 -2.45
C ILE A 34 -3.83 8.43 -1.19
N VAL A 35 -4.56 8.37 -0.08
CA VAL A 35 -4.01 8.64 1.25
C VAL A 35 -3.79 7.29 1.92
N VAL A 36 -2.60 7.05 2.47
CA VAL A 36 -2.27 5.81 3.17
C VAL A 36 -1.74 6.13 4.55
N ALA A 37 -2.34 5.54 5.57
CA ALA A 37 -1.80 5.58 6.92
C ALA A 37 -0.61 4.62 7.01
N GLU A 38 0.43 5.02 7.74
CA GLU A 38 1.70 4.28 7.86
C GLU A 38 1.50 2.80 8.24
N GLY A 39 0.55 2.50 9.12
CA GLY A 39 0.27 1.13 9.56
C GLY A 39 -0.55 0.27 8.59
N ALA A 40 -1.06 0.82 7.48
CA ALA A 40 -1.89 0.06 6.54
C ALA A 40 -1.03 -0.82 5.63
N GLY A 41 -1.46 -2.06 5.34
CA GLY A 41 -0.82 -2.92 4.34
C GLY A 41 0.61 -3.36 4.68
N GLN A 42 1.01 -3.31 5.95
CA GLN A 42 2.35 -3.69 6.42
C GLN A 42 2.70 -5.15 6.08
N GLU A 43 1.69 -6.02 5.98
CA GLU A 43 1.81 -7.40 5.53
C GLU A 43 2.39 -7.52 4.11
N PHE A 44 2.09 -6.57 3.22
CA PHE A 44 2.59 -6.60 1.84
C PHE A 44 4.05 -6.18 1.76
N VAL A 45 4.44 -5.19 2.58
CA VAL A 45 5.81 -4.69 2.63
C VAL A 45 6.73 -5.72 3.27
N ALA A 46 6.28 -6.35 4.37
CA ALA A 46 7.02 -7.39 5.09
C ALA A 46 7.26 -8.65 4.25
N GLN A 47 6.35 -9.00 3.33
CA GLN A 47 6.56 -10.11 2.38
C GLN A 47 7.55 -9.77 1.27
N SER A 48 7.77 -8.48 1.00
CA SER A 48 8.59 -8.00 -0.12
C SER A 48 10.06 -7.76 0.26
N MET A 49 10.37 -7.67 1.55
CA MET A 49 11.72 -7.47 2.08
C MET A 49 12.05 -8.59 3.07
N PRO A 50 13.30 -9.09 3.13
CA PRO A 50 13.69 -10.02 4.19
C PRO A 50 13.44 -9.34 5.54
N ALA A 51 12.51 -9.89 6.31
CA ALA A 51 11.99 -9.29 7.53
C ALA A 51 13.11 -8.92 8.50
N VAL A 52 13.41 -7.63 8.59
CA VAL A 52 13.97 -7.04 9.79
C VAL A 52 12.78 -6.91 10.74
N ASP A 53 12.60 -7.89 11.63
CA ASP A 53 11.72 -7.78 12.80
C ASP A 53 12.39 -6.84 13.82
N GLU A 54 12.81 -5.67 13.31
CA GLU A 54 13.48 -4.64 14.07
C GLU A 54 12.45 -3.95 14.95
N LYS A 55 12.80 -3.86 16.22
CA LYS A 55 12.04 -3.12 17.21
C LYS A 55 12.77 -1.84 17.52
N ASP A 56 12.03 -0.77 17.70
CA ASP A 56 12.60 0.47 18.23
C ASP A 56 13.10 0.26 19.68
N ALA A 57 13.78 1.28 20.23
CA ALA A 57 14.27 1.25 21.60
C ALA A 57 13.14 1.09 22.66
N SER A 58 11.88 1.27 22.26
CA SER A 58 10.69 1.14 23.10
C SER A 58 10.00 -0.23 22.96
N GLY A 59 10.47 -1.08 22.05
CA GLY A 59 9.92 -2.41 21.79
C GLY A 59 8.82 -2.47 20.73
N ASN A 60 8.49 -1.37 20.06
CA ASN A 60 7.51 -1.35 18.98
C ASN A 60 8.13 -1.89 17.70
N ARG A 61 7.34 -2.60 16.88
CA ARG A 61 7.78 -2.98 15.53
C ARG A 61 8.04 -1.73 14.71
N LEU A 62 9.19 -1.68 14.04
CA LEU A 62 9.47 -0.67 13.04
C LEU A 62 8.52 -0.89 11.87
N LEU A 63 7.72 0.12 11.53
CA LEU A 63 6.88 0.06 10.34
C LEU A 63 7.75 0.29 9.11
N LEU A 64 7.49 -0.47 8.05
CA LEU A 64 8.16 -0.29 6.77
C LEU A 64 7.41 0.79 5.97
N ASP A 65 8.12 1.54 5.14
CA ASP A 65 7.53 2.66 4.38
C ASP A 65 6.56 2.14 3.29
N ILE A 66 5.28 2.04 3.66
CA ILE A 66 4.20 1.63 2.77
C ILE A 66 3.98 2.62 1.63
N GLY A 67 4.19 3.92 1.86
CA GLY A 67 3.97 4.95 0.84
C GLY A 67 4.94 4.80 -0.32
N LEU A 68 6.23 4.63 0.00
CA LEU A 68 7.27 4.35 -0.99
C LEU A 68 7.04 3.01 -1.68
N TRP A 69 6.75 1.96 -0.90
CA TRP A 69 6.51 0.62 -1.45
C TRP A 69 5.33 0.60 -2.42
N LEU A 70 4.20 1.19 -2.05
CA LEU A 70 2.99 1.23 -2.87
C LEU A 70 3.24 2.05 -4.15
N THR A 71 3.96 3.16 -4.06
CA THR A 71 4.35 3.97 -5.22
C THR A 71 5.16 3.17 -6.22
N GLN A 72 6.14 2.37 -5.75
CA GLN A 72 6.95 1.52 -6.62
C GLN A 72 6.09 0.44 -7.29
N LYS A 73 5.19 -0.21 -6.55
CA LYS A 73 4.31 -1.25 -7.08
C LYS A 73 3.36 -0.72 -8.16
N ILE A 74 2.74 0.44 -7.93
CA ILE A 74 1.83 1.06 -8.91
C ILE A 74 2.59 1.45 -10.19
N LYS A 75 3.79 2.06 -10.07
CA LYS A 75 4.58 2.46 -11.24
C LYS A 75 4.98 1.26 -12.11
N ILE A 76 5.36 0.14 -11.50
CA ILE A 76 5.78 -1.08 -12.22
C ILE A 76 4.62 -1.70 -13.01
N GLN A 77 3.38 -1.63 -12.51
CA GLN A 77 2.23 -2.20 -13.23
C GLN A 77 1.74 -1.35 -14.41
N HIS A 78 2.15 -0.08 -14.49
CA HIS A 78 1.67 0.86 -15.52
C HIS A 78 2.79 1.42 -16.42
N THR A 79 3.99 0.83 -16.38
CA THR A 79 5.10 1.11 -17.32
C THR A 79 5.39 -0.14 -18.14
#